data_AF-A0A7X7IUD8-F1
#
_entry.id   AF-A0A7X7IUD8-F1
#
_cell.length_a   1.000
_cell.length_b   1.000
_cell.length_c   1.000
_cell.angle_alpha   90.00
_cell.angle_beta   90.00
_cell.angle_gamma   90.00
#
_symmetry.space_group_name_H-M   'P 1'
#
loop_
_entity.id
_entity.type
_entity.pdbx_description
1 polymer ?
#
loop_
_entity_poly.entity_id
_entity_poly.type
_entity_poly.pdbx_seq_one_letter_code
_entity_poly.pdbx_strand_id
1 'polypeptide(L)'
;MSSIKAFRGFTLIEIMIVIAILGVLAALTVPYYLQYVRDSQRSTCIANLKTLYGAVEQRRMKGLDEIGIEELCSALGYVKGRPRCPADKSQPYDISGELPACPNVGKYPDHALPMQ
;
A
#
# COMPACT_ATOMS: atom_id res chain seq x y z
N MET A 1 50.60 29.53 22.29
CA MET A 1 49.51 28.89 23.06
C MET A 1 48.58 28.17 22.11
N SER A 2 48.51 26.84 22.17
CA SER A 2 47.41 26.10 21.52
C SER A 2 46.71 25.28 22.60
N SER A 3 45.53 25.75 23.00
CA SER A 3 44.69 25.11 24.01
C SER A 3 43.92 23.97 23.35
N ILE A 4 44.28 22.73 23.67
CA ILE A 4 43.55 21.54 23.22
C ILE A 4 42.24 21.47 24.01
N LYS A 5 41.11 21.64 23.32
CA LYS A 5 39.76 21.51 23.90
C LYS A 5 39.55 20.07 24.37
N ALA A 6 39.04 19.91 25.59
CA ALA A 6 38.66 18.62 26.15
C ALA A 6 37.57 17.96 25.29
N PHE A 7 37.91 16.83 24.66
CA PHE A 7 36.94 15.95 24.05
C PHE A 7 36.19 15.23 25.18
N ARG A 8 34.97 15.67 25.48
CA ARG A 8 34.05 14.90 26.33
C ARG A 8 33.56 13.71 25.50
N GLY A 9 34.21 12.56 25.69
CA GLY A 9 33.84 11.31 25.05
C GLY A 9 32.53 10.75 25.60
N PHE A 10 31.70 10.23 24.71
CA PHE A 10 30.49 9.48 25.02
C PHE A 10 30.85 8.22 25.81
N THR A 11 30.14 7.92 26.89
CA THR A 11 30.49 6.74 27.70
C THR A 11 29.87 5.47 27.11
N LEU A 12 30.55 4.32 27.24
CA LEU A 12 30.00 3.05 26.77
C LEU A 12 28.69 2.71 27.48
N ILE A 13 28.58 3.04 28.78
CA ILE A 13 27.38 2.81 29.57
C ILE A 13 26.19 3.65 29.07
N GLU A 14 26.43 4.87 28.59
CA GLU A 14 25.41 5.73 28.01
C GLU A 14 24.84 5.15 26.72
N ILE A 15 25.67 4.55 25.86
CA ILE A 15 25.17 3.80 24.70
C ILE A 15 24.41 2.55 25.12
N MET A 16 24.87 1.80 26.14
CA MET A 16 24.19 0.58 26.59
C MET A 16 22.77 0.84 27.08
N ILE A 17 22.56 1.93 27.84
CA ILE A 17 21.22 2.29 28.31
C ILE A 17 20.34 2.76 27.14
N VAL A 18 20.90 3.53 26.20
CA VAL A 18 20.16 4.01 25.03
C VAL A 18 19.68 2.85 24.16
N ILE A 19 20.54 1.88 23.84
CA ILE A 19 20.13 0.71 23.04
C ILE A 19 19.14 -0.18 23.79
N ALA A 20 19.25 -0.27 25.12
CA ALA A 20 18.29 -1.01 25.93
C ALA A 20 16.89 -0.38 25.85
N ILE A 21 16.78 0.94 25.99
CA ILE A 21 15.50 1.67 25.87
C ILE A 21 14.95 1.57 24.44
N LEU A 22 15.79 1.77 23.42
CA LEU A 22 15.38 1.64 22.02
C LEU A 22 14.89 0.23 21.69
N GLY A 23 15.52 -0.81 22.26
CA GLY A 23 15.10 -2.20 22.10
C GLY A 23 13.68 -2.45 22.65
N VAL A 24 13.38 -1.93 23.85
CA VAL A 24 12.04 -2.03 24.46
C VAL A 24 11.00 -1.29 23.62
N LEU A 25 11.30 -0.06 23.18
CA LEU A 25 10.39 0.73 22.35
C LEU A 25 10.13 0.06 20.99
N ALA A 26 11.16 -0.48 20.34
CA ALA A 26 11.03 -1.18 19.07
C ALA A 26 10.18 -2.46 19.21
N ALA A 27 10.38 -3.23 20.27
CA ALA A 27 9.62 -4.46 20.52
C ALA A 27 8.11 -4.21 20.62
N LEU A 28 7.71 -3.10 21.25
CA LEU A 28 6.30 -2.71 21.32
C LEU A 28 5.80 -2.13 19.99
N THR A 29 6.59 -1.29 19.33
CA THR A 29 6.12 -0.49 18.19
C THR A 29 6.00 -1.30 16.90
N VAL A 30 6.89 -2.26 16.65
CA VAL A 30 6.91 -3.05 15.41
C VAL A 30 5.58 -3.74 15.08
N PRO A 31 4.94 -4.52 15.99
CA PRO A 31 3.68 -5.18 15.65
C PRO A 31 2.54 -4.21 15.35
N TYR A 32 2.47 -3.05 16.03
CA TYR A 32 1.48 -2.01 15.75
C TYR A 32 1.70 -1.38 14.38
N TYR A 33 2.95 -1.08 14.04
CA TYR A 33 3.28 -0.52 12.73
C TYR A 33 2.91 -1.48 11.60
N LEU A 34 3.16 -2.78 11.74
CA LEU A 34 2.80 -3.78 10.74
C LEU A 34 1.28 -3.86 10.51
N GLN A 35 0.47 -3.76 11.57
CA GLN A 35 -0.99 -3.72 11.44
C GLN A 35 -1.45 -2.46 10.71
N TYR A 36 -0.91 -1.29 11.08
CA TYR A 36 -1.21 -0.02 10.42
C TYR A 36 -0.91 -0.05 8.91
N VAL A 37 0.23 -0.64 8.53
CA VAL A 37 0.59 -0.80 7.12
C VAL A 37 -0.39 -1.75 6.41
N ARG A 38 -0.79 -2.86 7.04
CA ARG A 38 -1.79 -3.77 6.46
C ARG A 38 -3.14 -3.10 6.24
N ASP A 39 -3.63 -2.33 7.22
CA ASP A 39 -4.89 -1.60 7.09
C ASP A 39 -4.82 -0.52 6.00
N SER A 40 -3.68 0.17 5.89
CA SER A 40 -3.42 1.11 4.80
C SER A 40 -3.43 0.43 3.43
N GLN A 41 -2.79 -0.74 3.31
CA GLN A 41 -2.79 -1.54 2.08
C GLN A 41 -4.19 -2.00 1.70
N ARG A 42 -4.98 -2.47 2.68
CA ARG A 42 -6.39 -2.87 2.49
C ARG A 42 -7.23 -1.69 2.02
N SER A 43 -7.19 -0.56 2.72
CA SER A 43 -7.95 0.64 2.39
C SER A 43 -7.63 1.15 0.98
N THR A 44 -6.33 1.19 0.65
CA THR A 44 -5.85 1.59 -0.68
C THR A 44 -6.29 0.59 -1.76
N CYS A 45 -6.27 -0.71 -1.47
CA CYS A 45 -6.75 -1.74 -2.39
C CYS A 45 -8.23 -1.55 -2.71
N ILE A 46 -9.07 -1.40 -1.69
CA ILE A 46 -10.52 -1.17 -1.84
C ILE A 46 -10.78 0.14 -2.59
N ALA A 47 -10.04 1.21 -2.30
CA ALA A 47 -10.16 2.49 -3.01
C ALA A 47 -9.88 2.33 -4.52
N ASN A 48 -8.79 1.63 -4.86
CA ASN A 48 -8.47 1.34 -6.27
C ASN A 48 -9.57 0.50 -6.94
N LEU A 49 -10.08 -0.54 -6.27
CA LEU A 49 -11.18 -1.35 -6.81
C LEU A 49 -12.44 -0.53 -7.06
N LYS A 50 -12.79 0.41 -6.17
CA LYS A 50 -13.92 1.34 -6.36
C LYS A 50 -13.71 2.25 -7.57
N THR A 51 -12.50 2.77 -7.75
CA THR A 51 -12.16 3.58 -8.94
C THR A 51 -12.29 2.75 -10.22
N LEU A 52 -11.80 1.52 -10.22
CA LEU A 52 -11.95 0.60 -11.35
C LEU A 52 -13.42 0.25 -11.61
N TYR A 53 -14.22 0.08 -10.56
CA TYR A 53 -15.64 -0.24 -10.68
C TYR A 53 -16.38 0.90 -11.38
N GLY A 54 -16.17 2.15 -10.95
CA GLY A 54 -16.73 3.31 -11.63
C GLY A 54 -16.28 3.42 -13.09
N ALA A 55 -15.03 3.07 -13.39
CA ALA A 55 -14.53 3.06 -14.77
C ALA A 55 -15.20 1.98 -15.64
N VAL A 56 -15.39 0.77 -15.11
CA VAL A 56 -16.09 -0.33 -15.78
C VAL A 56 -17.57 0.02 -15.98
N GLU A 57 -18.22 0.63 -14.99
CA GLU A 57 -19.62 1.04 -15.10
C GLU A 57 -19.80 2.15 -16.13
N GLN A 58 -18.91 3.13 -16.14
CA GLN A 58 -18.92 4.19 -17.17
C GLN A 58 -18.72 3.62 -18.58
N ARG A 59 -17.92 2.55 -18.74
CA ARG A 59 -17.79 1.82 -20.01
C ARG A 59 -19.10 1.18 -20.43
N ARG A 60 -19.81 0.53 -19.51
CA ARG A 60 -21.12 -0.08 -19.79
C ARG A 60 -22.13 0.95 -20.28
N MET A 61 -22.17 2.12 -19.63
CA MET A 61 -23.05 3.22 -20.02
C MET A 61 -22.74 3.78 -21.41
N LYS A 62 -21.49 3.70 -21.87
CA LYS A 62 -21.08 4.17 -23.20
C LYS A 62 -21.18 3.11 -24.32
N GLY A 63 -21.50 1.85 -23.99
CA GLY A 63 -21.64 0.77 -24.97
C GLY A 63 -20.33 0.39 -25.69
N LEU A 64 -19.18 0.60 -25.05
CA LEU A 64 -17.84 0.31 -25.61
C LEU A 64 -17.38 -1.07 -25.15
N ASP A 65 -17.85 -2.11 -25.79
CA ASP A 65 -17.61 -3.54 -25.50
C ASP A 65 -16.26 -4.08 -26.01
N GLU A 66 -15.59 -3.39 -26.94
CA GLU A 66 -14.32 -3.85 -27.55
C GLU A 66 -13.06 -3.09 -27.14
N ILE A 67 -13.20 -1.98 -26.41
CA ILE A 67 -12.05 -1.18 -25.98
C ILE A 67 -11.13 -1.99 -25.06
N GLY A 68 -9.86 -2.12 -25.45
CA GLY A 68 -8.83 -2.82 -24.71
C GLY A 68 -8.62 -2.22 -23.31
N ILE A 69 -8.29 -3.07 -22.34
CA ILE A 69 -8.08 -2.70 -20.93
C ILE A 69 -7.04 -1.56 -20.75
N GLU A 70 -6.11 -1.42 -21.70
CA GLU A 70 -5.13 -0.32 -21.77
C GLU A 70 -5.79 1.05 -21.97
N GLU A 71 -6.84 1.14 -22.78
CA GLU A 71 -7.64 2.35 -22.96
C GLU A 71 -8.50 2.64 -21.74
N LEU A 72 -8.98 1.64 -20.98
CA LEU A 72 -9.78 1.96 -19.79
C LEU A 72 -8.98 2.73 -18.72
N CYS A 73 -7.70 2.40 -18.55
CA CYS A 73 -6.81 3.13 -17.65
C CYS A 73 -6.39 4.50 -18.22
N SER A 74 -6.15 4.60 -19.52
CA SER A 74 -5.63 5.83 -20.15
C SER A 74 -6.72 6.79 -20.68
N ALA A 75 -7.85 6.30 -21.17
CA ALA A 75 -8.96 7.06 -21.76
C ALA A 75 -9.85 7.79 -20.74
N LEU A 76 -9.78 7.40 -19.45
CA LEU A 76 -10.52 8.07 -18.38
C LEU A 76 -9.65 9.04 -17.56
N GLY A 77 -8.32 9.08 -17.77
CA GLY A 77 -7.42 10.01 -17.09
C GLY A 77 -7.27 9.83 -15.57
N TYR A 78 -8.05 8.93 -14.94
CA TYR A 78 -8.05 8.71 -13.49
C TYR A 78 -6.86 7.87 -13.00
N VAL A 79 -6.20 7.09 -13.86
CA VAL A 79 -5.11 6.18 -13.44
C VAL A 79 -4.00 6.10 -14.49
N LYS A 80 -2.75 6.37 -14.12
CA LYS A 80 -1.59 6.40 -15.05
C LYS A 80 -1.16 5.02 -15.62
N GLY A 81 -1.88 3.96 -15.28
CA GLY A 81 -1.61 2.58 -15.70
C GLY A 81 -2.45 1.60 -14.90
N ARG A 82 -2.39 0.29 -15.23
CA ARG A 82 -3.14 -0.74 -14.50
C ARG A 82 -2.67 -0.78 -13.03
N PRO A 83 -3.52 -0.37 -12.07
CA PRO A 83 -3.10 -0.35 -10.69
C PRO A 83 -2.88 -1.78 -10.20
N ARG A 84 -2.03 -1.92 -9.19
CA ARG A 84 -1.70 -3.21 -8.57
C ARG A 84 -2.05 -3.19 -7.10
N CYS A 85 -2.15 -4.37 -6.50
CA CYS A 85 -2.37 -4.49 -5.07
C CYS A 85 -1.17 -3.92 -4.28
N PRO A 86 -1.39 -3.04 -3.29
CA PRO A 86 -0.32 -2.49 -2.46
C PRO A 86 0.41 -3.56 -1.62
N ALA A 87 -0.31 -4.62 -1.23
CA ALA A 87 0.26 -5.75 -0.48
C ALA A 87 1.04 -6.73 -1.36
N ASP A 88 0.73 -6.77 -2.67
CA ASP A 88 1.42 -7.65 -3.62
C ASP A 88 1.31 -7.10 -5.04
N LYS A 89 2.45 -6.66 -5.58
CA LYS A 89 2.57 -5.96 -6.86
C LYS A 89 2.79 -6.89 -8.05
N SER A 90 2.69 -8.21 -7.86
CA SER A 90 2.95 -9.22 -8.88
C SER A 90 2.04 -9.08 -10.10
N GLN A 91 0.74 -8.88 -9.88
CA GLN A 91 -0.26 -8.79 -10.92
C GLN A 91 -1.15 -7.55 -10.77
N PRO A 92 -1.63 -6.97 -11.89
CA PRO A 92 -2.64 -5.92 -11.87
C PRO A 92 -4.00 -6.46 -11.42
N TYR A 93 -4.91 -5.56 -11.06
CA TYR A 93 -6.30 -5.93 -10.81
C TYR A 93 -6.94 -6.60 -12.04
N ASP A 94 -7.75 -7.62 -11.76
CA ASP A 94 -8.60 -8.23 -12.77
C ASP A 94 -9.83 -7.35 -12.95
N ILE A 95 -10.11 -7.01 -14.21
CA ILE A 95 -11.27 -6.20 -14.60
C ILE A 95 -12.06 -6.86 -15.74
N SER A 96 -11.75 -8.13 -16.03
CA SER A 96 -12.39 -8.88 -17.11
C SER A 96 -13.81 -9.34 -16.75
N GLY A 97 -14.09 -9.49 -15.45
CA GLY A 97 -15.41 -9.85 -14.95
C GLY A 97 -16.37 -8.68 -14.75
N GLU A 98 -17.55 -8.99 -14.21
CA GLU A 98 -18.63 -8.06 -13.86
C GLU A 98 -18.18 -7.00 -12.84
N LEU A 99 -17.31 -7.38 -11.90
CA LEU A 99 -16.71 -6.51 -10.90
C LEU A 99 -15.18 -6.62 -10.95
N PRO A 100 -14.46 -5.50 -10.70
CA PRO A 100 -13.01 -5.56 -10.58
C PRO A 100 -12.62 -6.31 -9.31
N ALA A 101 -11.61 -7.17 -9.42
CA ALA A 101 -11.15 -8.03 -8.34
C ALA A 101 -9.64 -7.91 -8.12
N CYS A 102 -9.22 -8.09 -6.86
CA CYS A 102 -7.81 -8.24 -6.53
C CYS A 102 -7.33 -9.65 -6.90
N PRO A 103 -6.21 -9.81 -7.61
CA PRO A 103 -5.68 -11.13 -7.96
C PRO A 103 -5.22 -11.93 -6.73
N ASN A 104 -5.01 -11.25 -5.60
CA ASN A 104 -4.44 -11.81 -4.38
C ASN A 104 -5.46 -12.02 -3.25
N VAL A 105 -6.77 -12.09 -3.56
CA VAL A 105 -7.84 -12.29 -2.53
C VAL A 105 -7.62 -13.58 -1.72
N GLY A 106 -7.08 -14.64 -2.32
CA GLY A 106 -6.76 -15.88 -1.58
C GLY A 106 -5.69 -15.71 -0.49
N LYS A 107 -4.79 -14.72 -0.63
CA LYS A 107 -3.75 -14.39 0.35
C LYS A 107 -4.17 -13.25 1.28
N TYR A 108 -5.02 -12.35 0.79
CA TYR A 108 -5.54 -11.18 1.50
C TYR A 108 -7.08 -11.14 1.32
N PRO A 109 -7.84 -11.88 2.14
CA PRO A 109 -9.29 -12.02 1.97
C PRO A 109 -10.06 -10.71 2.19
N ASP A 110 -9.41 -9.76 2.88
CA ASP A 110 -9.89 -8.42 3.16
C ASP A 110 -9.66 -7.42 2.02
N HIS A 111 -8.99 -7.85 0.93
CA HIS A 111 -8.77 -7.09 -0.30
C HIS A 111 -9.86 -7.37 -1.35
N ALA A 112 -11.11 -7.34 -0.92
CA ALA A 112 -12.28 -7.47 -1.78
C ALA A 112 -13.15 -6.22 -1.66
N LEU A 113 -13.90 -5.89 -2.72
CA LEU A 113 -14.95 -4.89 -2.60
C LEU A 113 -15.95 -5.36 -1.55
N PRO A 114 -16.34 -4.51 -0.58
CA PRO A 114 -17.44 -4.86 0.30
C PRO A 114 -18.69 -5.05 -0.57
N MET A 115 -19.26 -6.26 -0.51
CA MET A 115 -20.58 -6.53 -1.08
C MET A 115 -21.53 -5.50 -0.45
N GLN A 116 -22.14 -4.65 -1.26
CA GLN A 116 -23.20 -3.75 -0.80
C GLN A 116 -24.50 -4.54 -0.61
#